data_AF-X0C174-F1
#
_entry.id   AF-X0C174-F1
#
_cell.length_a   1.000
_cell.length_b   1.000
_cell.length_c   1.000
_cell.angle_alpha   90.00
_cell.angle_beta   90.00
_cell.angle_gamma   90.00
#
_symmetry.space_group_name_H-M   'P 1'
#
loop_
_entity.id
_entity.type
_entity.pdbx_description
1 polymer ?
#
loop_
_entity_poly.entity_id
_entity_poly.type
_entity_poly.pdbx_seq_one_letter_code
_entity_poly.pdbx_strand_id
1 'polypeptide(L)'
;MNDDSNFSLRNIVTNHGKSIASLLLNIGENKQPQRKYLSFIQELECLRLENSSDGPILIRREINAFEEQDYVALSYTWGNSEQESPVKGKYKFQTRGYKPQLFPSPVRDSVFDRVFSFMR
;
A
#
# COMPACT_ATOMS: atom_id res chain seq x y z
N MET A 1 -9.62 13.77 -29.56
CA MET A 1 -8.20 13.44 -29.35
C MET A 1 -7.41 14.72 -29.51
N ASN A 2 -6.98 15.33 -28.41
CA ASN A 2 -5.93 16.34 -28.45
C ASN A 2 -5.20 16.23 -27.11
N ASP A 3 -4.39 15.18 -27.00
CA ASP A 3 -3.52 14.97 -25.85
C ASP A 3 -2.44 16.06 -25.88
N ASP A 4 -2.49 16.94 -24.89
CA ASP A 4 -1.63 18.10 -24.73
C ASP A 4 -0.55 17.91 -23.65
N SER A 5 -0.38 16.68 -23.18
CA SER A 5 0.58 16.31 -22.12
C SER A 5 2.04 16.67 -22.42
N ASN A 6 2.40 16.79 -23.70
CA ASN A 6 3.75 17.17 -24.14
C ASN A 6 3.95 18.67 -24.36
N PHE A 7 2.92 19.51 -24.16
CA PHE A 7 3.03 20.95 -24.34
C PHE A 7 3.38 21.68 -23.04
N SER A 8 4.11 22.78 -23.15
CA SER A 8 4.32 23.67 -22.02
C SER A 8 3.01 24.29 -21.56
N LEU A 9 2.89 24.59 -20.25
CA LEU A 9 1.69 25.24 -19.69
C LEU A 9 1.31 26.53 -20.44
N ARG A 10 2.31 27.30 -20.89
CA ARG A 10 2.09 28.52 -21.69
C ARG A 10 1.42 28.22 -23.03
N ASN A 11 1.84 27.16 -23.71
CA ASN A 11 1.25 26.74 -24.98
C ASN A 11 -0.16 26.18 -24.76
N ILE A 12 -0.39 25.44 -23.66
CA ILE A 12 -1.72 24.94 -23.28
C ILE A 12 -2.69 26.12 -23.08
N VAL A 13 -2.32 27.13 -22.28
CA VAL A 13 -3.14 28.33 -22.08
C VAL A 13 -3.45 29.04 -23.40
N THR A 14 -2.43 29.18 -24.25
CA THR A 14 -2.57 29.88 -25.55
C THR A 14 -3.49 29.12 -26.51
N ASN A 15 -3.32 27.81 -26.60
CA ASN A 15 -4.07 26.95 -27.52
C ASN A 15 -5.53 26.77 -27.08
N HIS A 16 -5.79 26.68 -25.77
CA HIS A 16 -7.14 26.52 -25.23
C HIS A 16 -7.86 27.86 -24.96
N GLY A 17 -7.14 28.99 -24.99
CA GLY A 17 -7.70 30.31 -24.72
C GLY A 17 -8.28 30.47 -23.30
N LYS A 18 -7.84 29.64 -22.35
CA LYS A 18 -8.35 29.58 -20.98
C LYS A 18 -7.18 29.55 -19.99
N SER A 19 -7.41 30.09 -18.79
CA SER A 19 -6.43 29.97 -17.70
C SER A 19 -6.23 28.51 -17.30
N ILE A 20 -5.03 28.15 -16.81
CA ILE A 20 -4.75 26.80 -16.28
C ILE A 20 -5.77 26.42 -15.19
N ALA A 21 -6.12 27.35 -14.30
CA ALA A 21 -7.10 27.09 -13.24
C ALA A 21 -8.47 26.69 -13.83
N SER A 22 -8.95 27.40 -14.85
CA SER A 22 -10.20 27.07 -15.53
C SER A 22 -10.13 25.71 -16.24
N LEU A 23 -8.99 25.34 -16.82
CA LEU A 23 -8.79 24.04 -17.45
C LEU A 23 -8.81 22.91 -16.42
N LEU A 24 -8.13 23.07 -15.29
CA LEU A 24 -8.12 22.10 -14.19
C LEU A 24 -9.52 21.92 -13.57
N LEU A 25 -10.28 23.01 -13.42
CA LEU A 25 -11.68 22.94 -12.97
C LEU A 25 -12.54 22.16 -13.96
N ASN A 26 -12.42 22.40 -15.27
CA ASN A 26 -13.13 21.63 -16.29
C ASN A 26 -12.78 20.14 -16.27
N ILE A 27 -11.51 19.77 -16.00
CA ILE A 27 -11.09 18.37 -15.82
C ILE A 27 -11.77 17.77 -14.58
N GLY A 28 -11.77 18.49 -13.46
CA GLY A 28 -12.40 18.05 -12.22
C GLY A 28 -13.93 17.91 -12.31
N GLU A 29 -14.58 18.73 -13.15
CA GLU A 29 -16.02 18.64 -13.44
C GLU A 29 -16.37 17.47 -14.38
N ASN A 30 -15.38 16.86 -15.02
CA ASN A 30 -15.60 15.74 -15.93
C ASN A 30 -15.97 14.48 -15.15
N LYS A 31 -17.27 14.23 -14.99
CA LYS A 31 -17.88 13.09 -14.29
C LYS A 31 -17.77 11.78 -15.08
N GLN A 32 -16.67 11.52 -15.78
CA GLN A 32 -16.49 10.20 -16.36
C GLN A 32 -16.53 9.17 -15.23
N PRO A 33 -17.36 8.11 -15.35
CA PRO A 33 -17.38 7.05 -14.37
C PRO A 33 -15.99 6.39 -14.36
N GLN A 34 -15.20 6.72 -13.35
CA GLN A 34 -13.94 6.04 -13.10
C GLN A 34 -14.26 4.62 -12.67
N ARG A 35 -14.17 3.67 -13.60
CA ARG A 35 -14.29 2.26 -13.30
C ARG A 35 -13.04 1.84 -12.53
N LYS A 36 -13.10 1.93 -11.20
CA LYS A 36 -12.02 1.46 -10.34
C LYS A 36 -11.89 -0.05 -10.55
N TYR A 37 -10.71 -0.50 -10.98
CA TYR A 37 -10.42 -1.91 -11.06
C TYR A 37 -10.18 -2.42 -9.64
N LEU A 38 -11.20 -3.03 -9.03
CA LEU A 38 -11.17 -3.48 -7.64
C LEU A 38 -11.19 -5.01 -7.50
N SER A 39 -11.13 -5.76 -8.60
CA SER A 39 -11.06 -7.23 -8.50
C SER A 39 -9.82 -7.71 -7.75
N PHE A 40 -8.71 -6.97 -7.79
CA PHE A 40 -7.49 -7.34 -7.08
C PHE A 40 -7.63 -7.35 -5.55
N ILE A 41 -8.62 -6.63 -4.99
CA ILE A 41 -8.87 -6.66 -3.54
C ILE A 41 -9.81 -7.80 -3.11
N GLN A 42 -10.34 -8.59 -4.06
CA GLN A 42 -11.09 -9.82 -3.77
C GLN A 42 -10.16 -10.96 -3.33
N GLU A 43 -8.89 -10.89 -3.72
CA GLU A 43 -7.85 -11.90 -3.48
C GLU A 43 -6.63 -11.23 -2.82
N LEU A 44 -6.89 -10.37 -1.82
CA LEU A 44 -5.85 -9.57 -1.18
C LEU A 44 -4.99 -10.46 -0.27
N GLU A 45 -3.70 -10.59 -0.59
CA GLU A 45 -2.76 -11.34 0.25
C GLU A 45 -2.30 -10.49 1.44
N CYS A 46 -2.65 -10.92 2.65
CA CYS A 46 -2.29 -10.31 3.92
C CYS A 46 -1.32 -11.19 4.72
N LEU A 47 -0.71 -10.58 5.75
CA LEU A 47 0.12 -11.27 6.74
C LEU A 47 -0.65 -11.38 8.06
N ARG A 48 -0.97 -12.59 8.48
CA ARG A 48 -1.62 -12.88 9.77
C ARG A 48 -0.57 -13.21 10.82
N LEU A 49 -0.65 -12.56 11.98
CA LEU A 49 0.17 -12.89 13.14
C LEU A 49 -0.31 -14.19 13.78
N GLU A 50 0.62 -15.10 14.03
CA GLU A 50 0.43 -16.31 14.82
C GLU A 50 1.56 -16.47 15.83
N ASN A 51 1.25 -17.10 16.97
CA ASN A 51 2.26 -17.44 17.98
C ASN A 51 2.72 -18.88 17.78
N SER A 52 4.02 -19.07 17.65
CA SER A 52 4.64 -20.41 17.63
C SER A 52 5.54 -20.61 18.85
N SER A 53 5.99 -21.84 19.09
CA SER A 53 7.00 -22.13 20.13
C SER A 53 8.30 -21.34 19.93
N ASP A 54 8.63 -21.01 18.69
CA ASP A 54 9.90 -20.40 18.29
C ASP A 54 9.78 -18.88 18.10
N GLY A 55 8.69 -18.28 18.58
CA GLY A 55 8.37 -16.85 18.45
C GLY A 55 7.21 -16.53 17.50
N PRO A 56 6.92 -15.24 17.29
CA PRO A 56 5.83 -14.81 16.43
C PRO A 56 6.14 -15.06 14.95
N ILE A 57 5.15 -15.59 14.24
CA ILE A 57 5.24 -15.87 12.80
C ILE A 57 4.14 -15.12 12.04
N LEU A 58 4.45 -14.73 10.81
CA LEU A 58 3.56 -14.02 9.89
C LEU A 58 3.22 -14.96 8.73
N ILE A 59 2.00 -15.46 8.75
CA ILE A 59 1.47 -16.41 7.78
C ILE A 59 0.77 -15.66 6.66
N ARG A 60 1.01 -16.07 5.41
CA ARG A 60 0.32 -15.49 4.27
C ARG A 60 -1.09 -16.05 4.20
N ARG A 61 -2.07 -15.16 4.08
CA ARG A 61 -3.47 -15.52 3.92
C ARG A 61 -4.09 -14.59 2.89
N GLU A 62 -4.82 -15.18 1.97
CA GLU A 62 -5.65 -14.44 1.03
C GLU A 62 -6.99 -14.13 1.68
N ILE A 63 -7.46 -12.90 1.52
CA ILE A 63 -8.76 -12.43 2.02
C ILE A 63 -9.51 -11.71 0.91
N ASN A 64 -10.84 -11.76 0.99
CA ASN A 64 -11.70 -10.89 0.20
C ASN A 64 -11.96 -9.60 0.97
N ALA A 65 -11.33 -8.50 0.58
CA ALA A 65 -11.42 -7.23 1.29
C ALA A 65 -12.81 -6.56 1.23
N PHE A 66 -13.72 -7.04 0.38
CA PHE A 66 -15.11 -6.62 0.41
C PHE A 66 -15.90 -7.27 1.56
N GLU A 67 -15.45 -8.44 2.02
CA GLU A 67 -16.10 -9.25 3.05
C GLU A 67 -15.36 -9.17 4.40
N GLU A 68 -14.02 -9.22 4.37
CA GLU A 68 -13.14 -9.11 5.53
C GLU A 68 -12.57 -7.68 5.61
N GLN A 69 -13.00 -6.92 6.62
CA GLN A 69 -12.55 -5.53 6.83
C GLN A 69 -11.50 -5.38 7.94
N ASP A 70 -11.21 -6.45 8.69
CA ASP A 70 -10.23 -6.48 9.79
C ASP A 70 -8.80 -6.66 9.27
N TYR A 71 -8.36 -5.75 8.39
CA TYR A 71 -7.00 -5.68 7.89
C TYR A 71 -6.51 -4.23 7.87
N VAL A 72 -5.20 -4.04 7.91
CA VAL A 72 -4.59 -2.71 7.82
C VAL A 72 -3.53 -2.68 6.75
N ALA A 73 -3.46 -1.59 6.00
CA ALA A 73 -2.35 -1.30 5.11
C ALA A 73 -1.24 -0.61 5.90
N LEU A 74 -0.07 -1.24 5.99
CA LEU A 74 1.09 -0.68 6.67
C LEU A 74 2.05 -0.04 5.67
N SER A 75 2.36 1.24 5.88
CA SER A 75 3.47 1.94 5.23
C SER A 75 4.46 2.39 6.29
N TYR A 76 5.75 2.15 6.06
CA TYR A 76 6.82 2.56 6.97
C TYR A 76 8.11 2.87 6.19
N THR A 77 8.96 3.71 6.76
CA THR A 77 10.25 4.07 6.14
C THR A 77 11.27 2.95 6.28
N TRP A 78 12.13 2.75 5.28
CA TRP A 78 13.19 1.73 5.40
C TRP A 78 14.26 2.15 6.41
N GLY A 79 14.64 3.43 6.40
CA GLY A 79 15.52 4.02 7.41
C GLY A 79 14.82 4.21 8.75
N ASN A 80 15.52 3.90 9.83
CA ASN A 80 15.08 4.25 11.19
C ASN A 80 15.44 5.70 11.53
N SER A 81 14.63 6.31 12.40
CA SER A 81 15.05 7.53 13.08
C SER A 81 16.03 7.19 14.20
N GLU A 82 16.71 8.20 14.74
CA GLU A 82 17.64 8.03 15.87
C GLU A 82 16.96 7.48 17.14
N GLN A 83 15.65 7.72 17.27
CA GLN A 83 14.84 7.29 18.41
C GLN A 83 14.25 5.88 18.22
N GLU A 84 14.37 5.29 17.02
CA GLU A 84 13.83 3.97 16.72
C GLU A 84 14.94 2.91 16.68
N SER A 85 14.73 1.82 17.42
CA SER A 85 15.63 0.68 17.40
C SER A 85 15.75 0.07 15.99
N PRO A 86 16.97 -0.22 15.51
CA PRO A 86 17.19 -0.85 14.21
C PRO A 86 17.06 -2.38 14.26
N VAL A 87 16.75 -2.96 15.41
CA VAL A 87 16.67 -4.42 15.62
C VAL A 87 15.58 -5.05 14.74
N LYS A 88 15.88 -6.23 14.22
CA LYS A 88 15.08 -7.01 13.27
C LYS A 88 15.17 -8.49 13.64
N GLY A 89 14.21 -9.27 13.13
CA GLY A 89 14.26 -10.73 13.14
C GLY A 89 13.47 -11.39 14.26
N LYS A 90 12.79 -10.62 15.13
CA LYS A 90 11.82 -11.18 16.10
C LYS A 90 10.67 -11.89 15.42
N TYR A 91 10.18 -11.33 14.31
CA TYR A 91 9.09 -11.88 13.51
C TYR A 91 9.64 -12.67 12.32
N LYS A 92 9.16 -13.90 12.13
CA LYS A 92 9.43 -14.68 10.91
C LYS A 92 8.25 -14.57 9.95
N PHE A 93 8.49 -14.56 8.64
CA PHE A 93 7.43 -14.54 7.63
C PHE A 93 7.46 -15.77 6.74
N GLN A 94 6.29 -16.17 6.27
CA GLN A 94 6.11 -17.26 5.33
C GLN A 94 6.41 -16.81 3.89
N THR A 95 7.25 -17.56 3.18
CA THR A 95 7.53 -17.32 1.76
C THR A 95 6.38 -17.80 0.86
N ARG A 96 6.32 -17.24 -0.35
CA ARG A 96 5.42 -17.73 -1.41
C ARG A 96 6.00 -18.99 -2.05
N GLY A 97 5.14 -19.89 -2.54
CA GLY A 97 5.51 -21.05 -3.35
C GLY A 97 4.95 -22.38 -2.84
N TYR A 98 5.27 -23.47 -3.56
CA TYR A 98 4.75 -24.82 -3.29
C TYR A 98 5.17 -25.41 -1.92
N LYS A 99 6.33 -25.01 -1.40
CA LYS A 99 6.80 -25.38 -0.06
C LYS A 99 7.15 -24.11 0.72
N PRO A 100 6.18 -23.51 1.42
CA PRO A 100 6.40 -22.29 2.19
C PRO A 100 7.43 -22.53 3.30
N GLN A 101 8.36 -21.61 3.43
CA GLN A 101 9.41 -21.62 4.47
C GLN A 101 9.29 -20.37 5.33
N LEU A 102 9.81 -20.46 6.55
CA LEU A 102 9.83 -19.33 7.49
C LEU A 102 11.21 -18.69 7.49
N PHE A 103 11.26 -17.38 7.23
CA PHE A 103 12.49 -16.59 7.28
C PHE A 103 12.35 -15.43 8.25
N PRO A 104 13.42 -15.02 8.95
CA PRO A 104 13.42 -13.78 9.72
C PRO A 104 13.05 -12.60 8.84
N SER A 105 12.15 -11.75 9.33
CA SER A 105 11.71 -10.56 8.60
C SER A 105 12.81 -9.50 8.56
N PRO A 106 13.04 -8.83 7.42
CA PRO A 106 13.93 -7.68 7.34
C PRO A 106 13.29 -6.39 7.90
N VAL A 107 11.99 -6.43 8.21
CA VAL A 107 11.25 -5.34 8.84
C VAL A 107 11.69 -5.22 10.30
N ARG A 108 11.79 -3.99 10.79
CA ARG A 108 12.17 -3.70 12.18
C ARG A 108 11.09 -4.20 13.13
N ASP A 109 11.54 -4.77 14.26
CA ASP A 109 10.62 -5.40 15.21
C ASP A 109 9.63 -4.39 15.81
N SER A 110 10.09 -3.15 16.01
CA SER A 110 9.27 -2.04 16.52
C SER A 110 8.09 -1.67 15.61
N VAL A 111 8.21 -1.88 14.30
CA VAL A 111 7.13 -1.62 13.34
C VAL A 111 5.99 -2.61 13.55
N PHE A 112 6.33 -3.90 13.64
CA PHE A 112 5.34 -4.95 13.91
C PHE A 112 4.75 -4.85 15.31
N ASP A 113 5.57 -4.60 16.33
CA ASP A 113 5.10 -4.42 17.70
C ASP A 113 4.05 -3.31 17.79
N ARG A 114 4.25 -2.20 17.07
CA ARG A 114 3.29 -1.09 17.00
C ARG A 114 1.99 -1.49 16.30
N VAL A 115 2.08 -2.12 15.12
CA VAL A 115 0.88 -2.52 14.36
C VAL A 115 0.07 -3.56 15.10
N PHE A 116 0.71 -4.59 15.65
CA PHE A 116 0.00 -5.63 16.39
C PHE A 116 -0.49 -5.17 17.76
N SER A 117 0.09 -4.12 18.33
CA SER A 117 -0.52 -3.44 19.48
C SER A 117 -1.76 -2.63 19.08
N PHE A 118 -1.80 -2.08 17.86
CA PHE A 118 -2.93 -1.29 17.37
C PHE A 118 -4.12 -2.16 16.94
N MET A 119 -3.84 -3.33 16.36
CA MET A 119 -4.87 -4.28 15.90
C MET A 119 -5.48 -5.14 17.02
N ARG A 120 -5.13 -4.88 18.29
CA ARG A 120 -5.68 -5.57 19.46
C ARG A 120 -6.90 -4.86 20.02
#